data_AF-A0A960V8V4-F1
#
_entry.id   AF-A0A960V8V4-F1
#
_cell.length_a   1.000
_cell.length_b   1.000
_cell.length_c   1.000
_cell.angle_alpha   90.00
_cell.angle_beta   90.00
_cell.angle_gamma   90.00
#
_symmetry.space_group_name_H-M   'P 1'
#
loop_
_entity.id
_entity.type
_entity.pdbx_description
1 polymer ?
#
loop_
_entity_poly.entity_id
_entity_poly.type
_entity_poly.pdbx_seq_one_letter_code
_entity_poly.pdbx_strand_id
1 'polypeptide(L)'
;KKDYPLTAYSIKLRNNYNQKDESNLASQTAKLLKIEHRVLNVSDQDIINNYVKAIYFSEIPILDHSNVSLMLLAEKVKEDGFQSVLTGEGADEAFGGYPWDYYFNFPGGKHLANLLSLFSNNFNRELNKEYKNYSQNILFSPLSSIRNLFYSKEYLEELKNKKKNYYPVTIDSNWSKVDKFQKSLQLDYEWLLAGHLLLDKGDRMAMSASIESRYPFLDPRLVKYTDSLYKDWKIKNFKNKWILRSLAEKYLPKETAWRKKHLFRVEPVIHGKSYPKWVEELLSPESIKITNLFDYKKVERLFKERLNPKTFSFNNSFIQVGLSGVISTQLLYHLFSDKSLCHLKKSVRGSIPE
;
A
#
# COMPACT_ATOMS: atom_id res chain seq x y z
N LYS A 1 -33.76 -1.39 -19.50
CA LYS A 1 -32.29 -1.44 -19.24
C LYS A 1 -31.85 -2.86 -19.55
N LYS A 2 -30.76 -3.08 -20.29
CA LYS A 2 -30.19 -4.45 -20.37
C LYS A 2 -29.68 -4.80 -18.97
N ASP A 3 -30.25 -5.82 -18.36
CA ASP A 3 -29.74 -6.38 -17.11
C ASP A 3 -28.50 -7.19 -17.45
N TYR A 4 -27.34 -6.56 -17.33
CA TYR A 4 -26.08 -7.31 -17.35
C TYR A 4 -25.88 -7.87 -15.94
N PRO A 5 -25.76 -9.21 -15.78
CA PRO A 5 -25.48 -9.80 -14.49
C PRO A 5 -24.15 -9.25 -13.97
N LEU A 6 -24.13 -8.80 -12.71
CA LEU A 6 -22.92 -8.35 -12.05
C LEU A 6 -22.18 -9.55 -11.44
N THR A 7 -20.86 -9.53 -11.52
CA THR A 7 -19.98 -10.48 -10.85
C THR A 7 -19.04 -9.70 -9.91
N ALA A 8 -18.99 -10.12 -8.64
CA ALA A 8 -18.09 -9.59 -7.64
C ALA A 8 -16.90 -10.52 -7.43
N TYR A 9 -15.74 -9.94 -7.14
CA TYR A 9 -14.48 -10.65 -6.93
C TYR A 9 -13.90 -10.33 -5.56
N SER A 10 -13.27 -11.31 -4.92
CA SER A 10 -12.51 -11.10 -3.68
C SER A 10 -11.30 -12.01 -3.62
N ILE A 11 -10.32 -11.64 -2.80
CA ILE A 11 -9.10 -12.41 -2.58
C ILE A 11 -9.18 -13.08 -1.21
N LYS A 12 -8.76 -14.34 -1.13
CA LYS A 12 -8.54 -15.09 0.10
C LYS A 12 -7.09 -15.57 0.15
N LEU A 13 -6.36 -15.20 1.19
CA LEU A 13 -4.97 -15.60 1.40
C LEU A 13 -4.94 -16.93 2.18
N ARG A 14 -4.29 -17.97 1.64
CA ARG A 14 -4.37 -19.35 2.19
C ARG A 14 -3.66 -19.55 3.54
N ASN A 15 -2.60 -18.80 3.85
CA ASN A 15 -1.70 -19.11 4.98
C ASN A 15 -1.41 -17.95 5.94
N ASN A 16 -2.18 -16.85 5.90
CA ASN A 16 -1.84 -15.68 6.73
C ASN A 16 -2.28 -15.85 8.19
N TYR A 17 -1.31 -16.24 9.04
CA TYR A 17 -1.43 -16.43 10.49
C TYR A 17 -1.95 -15.22 11.30
N ASN A 18 -2.17 -14.04 10.70
CA ASN A 18 -2.57 -12.82 11.42
C ASN A 18 -3.55 -11.90 10.67
N GLN A 19 -4.13 -12.33 9.54
CA GLN A 19 -5.06 -11.48 8.79
C GLN A 19 -6.49 -12.00 8.81
N LYS A 20 -7.45 -11.08 8.94
CA LYS A 20 -8.86 -11.42 8.83
C LYS A 20 -9.19 -11.67 7.37
N ASP A 21 -9.50 -12.93 7.06
CA ASP A 21 -10.12 -13.31 5.79
C ASP A 21 -11.47 -12.58 5.64
N GLU A 22 -11.54 -11.65 4.68
CA GLU A 22 -12.77 -10.90 4.39
C GLU A 22 -13.69 -11.62 3.39
N SER A 23 -13.24 -12.71 2.78
CA SER A 23 -13.97 -13.38 1.69
C SER A 23 -15.34 -13.87 2.16
N ASN A 24 -15.45 -14.41 3.37
CA ASN A 24 -16.73 -14.86 3.94
C ASN A 24 -17.76 -13.72 4.04
N LEU A 25 -17.33 -12.52 4.47
CA LEU A 25 -18.20 -11.36 4.61
C LEU A 25 -18.58 -10.79 3.23
N ALA A 26 -17.63 -10.79 2.30
CA ALA A 26 -17.89 -10.42 0.91
C ALA A 26 -18.92 -11.36 0.27
N SER A 27 -18.82 -12.67 0.50
CA SER A 27 -19.78 -13.67 0.01
C SER A 27 -21.17 -13.49 0.61
N GLN A 28 -21.26 -13.16 1.90
CA GLN A 28 -22.54 -12.83 2.53
C GLN A 28 -23.17 -11.59 1.90
N THR A 29 -22.37 -10.54 1.67
CA THR A 29 -22.83 -9.30 1.03
C THR A 29 -23.31 -9.56 -0.40
N ALA A 30 -22.54 -10.32 -1.19
CA ALA A 30 -22.92 -10.65 -2.56
C ALA A 30 -24.19 -11.50 -2.64
N LYS A 31 -24.36 -12.46 -1.72
CA LYS A 31 -25.59 -13.26 -1.61
C LYS A 31 -26.81 -12.39 -1.34
N LEU A 32 -26.70 -11.39 -0.46
CA LEU A 32 -27.78 -10.45 -0.16
C LEU A 32 -28.13 -9.57 -1.38
N LEU A 33 -27.11 -9.15 -2.12
CA LEU A 33 -27.28 -8.35 -3.33
C LEU A 33 -27.67 -9.18 -4.56
N LYS A 34 -27.75 -10.51 -4.44
CA LYS A 34 -27.98 -11.47 -5.55
C LYS A 34 -26.97 -11.29 -6.68
N ILE A 35 -25.70 -11.06 -6.32
CA ILE A 35 -24.57 -10.90 -7.23
C ILE A 35 -23.74 -12.19 -7.19
N GLU A 36 -23.31 -12.67 -8.36
CA GLU A 36 -22.38 -13.79 -8.42
C GLU A 36 -21.06 -13.40 -7.74
N HIS A 37 -20.52 -14.23 -6.85
CA HIS A 37 -19.27 -13.94 -6.14
C HIS A 37 -18.22 -15.00 -6.38
N ARG A 38 -17.04 -14.57 -6.84
CA ARG A 38 -15.88 -15.41 -7.09
C ARG A 38 -14.77 -15.04 -6.13
N VAL A 39 -14.20 -16.05 -5.46
CA VAL A 39 -13.09 -15.87 -4.51
C VAL A 39 -11.82 -16.47 -5.08
N LEU A 40 -10.84 -15.61 -5.36
CA LEU A 40 -9.51 -16.03 -5.77
C LEU A 40 -8.70 -16.42 -4.54
N ASN A 41 -8.25 -17.67 -4.49
CA ASN A 41 -7.36 -18.15 -3.43
C ASN A 41 -5.91 -17.91 -3.84
N VAL A 42 -5.18 -17.13 -3.04
CA VAL A 42 -3.77 -16.78 -3.30
C VAL A 42 -2.92 -17.37 -2.17
N SER A 43 -1.93 -18.18 -2.52
CA SER A 43 -0.94 -18.74 -1.61
C SER A 43 0.34 -17.90 -1.58
N ASP A 44 1.17 -18.13 -0.57
CA ASP A 44 2.49 -17.46 -0.48
C ASP A 44 3.37 -17.80 -1.68
N GLN A 45 3.24 -19.02 -2.21
CA GLN A 45 3.96 -19.45 -3.41
C GLN A 45 3.49 -18.69 -4.65
N ASP A 46 2.19 -18.36 -4.76
CA ASP A 46 1.67 -17.53 -5.85
C ASP A 46 2.26 -16.12 -5.76
N ILE A 47 2.38 -15.56 -4.55
CA ILE A 47 3.03 -14.26 -4.33
C ILE A 47 4.49 -14.30 -4.78
N ILE A 48 5.24 -15.31 -4.32
CA ILE A 48 6.66 -15.49 -4.65
C ILE A 48 6.88 -15.64 -6.16
N ASN A 49 6.07 -16.47 -6.83
CA ASN A 49 6.21 -16.75 -8.25
C ASN A 49 5.89 -15.55 -9.13
N ASN A 50 4.99 -14.66 -8.68
CA ASN A 50 4.52 -13.53 -9.46
C ASN A 50 5.13 -12.19 -9.04
N TYR A 51 6.01 -12.18 -8.03
CA TYR A 51 6.59 -10.95 -7.52
C TYR A 51 7.41 -10.19 -8.57
N VAL A 52 8.24 -10.89 -9.36
CA VAL A 52 9.04 -10.25 -10.42
C VAL A 52 8.15 -9.61 -11.49
N LYS A 53 7.07 -10.29 -11.88
CA LYS A 53 6.06 -9.77 -12.80
C LYS A 53 5.37 -8.52 -12.24
N ALA A 54 5.03 -8.53 -10.95
CA ALA A 54 4.44 -7.36 -10.30
C ALA A 54 5.40 -6.16 -10.26
N ILE A 55 6.70 -6.37 -9.99
CA ILE A 55 7.71 -5.29 -10.05
C ILE A 55 7.86 -4.72 -11.45
N TYR A 56 7.85 -5.59 -12.47
CA TYR A 56 7.92 -5.17 -13.86
C TYR A 56 6.75 -4.24 -14.22
N PHE A 57 5.52 -4.61 -13.89
CA PHE A 57 4.35 -3.77 -14.20
C PHE A 57 4.19 -2.56 -13.27
N SER A 58 4.67 -2.65 -12.02
CA SER A 58 4.63 -1.50 -11.11
C SER A 58 5.54 -0.37 -11.57
N GLU A 59 6.68 -0.70 -12.20
CA GLU A 59 7.73 0.26 -12.61
C GLU A 59 8.22 1.16 -11.45
N ILE A 60 7.95 0.75 -10.21
CA ILE A 60 8.31 1.43 -8.97
C ILE A 60 8.53 0.38 -7.88
N PRO A 61 9.44 0.61 -6.92
CA PRO A 61 9.64 -0.32 -5.81
C PRO A 61 8.35 -0.48 -5.00
N ILE A 62 7.87 -1.72 -4.85
CA ILE A 62 6.72 -2.01 -3.98
C ILE A 62 7.18 -2.40 -2.58
N LEU A 63 6.50 -1.86 -1.57
CA LEU A 63 6.80 -2.08 -0.14
C LEU A 63 5.87 -3.09 0.53
N ASP A 64 4.73 -3.38 -0.11
CA ASP A 64 3.73 -4.34 0.32
C ASP A 64 3.41 -5.27 -0.87
N HIS A 65 3.03 -6.51 -0.57
CA HIS A 65 2.87 -7.55 -1.60
C HIS A 65 1.41 -7.71 -2.06
N SER A 66 0.49 -6.87 -1.57
CA SER A 66 -0.90 -6.86 -2.06
C SER A 66 -1.01 -6.50 -3.54
N ASN A 67 -0.03 -5.78 -4.09
CA ASN A 67 0.08 -5.53 -5.53
C ASN A 67 0.05 -6.85 -6.31
N VAL A 68 0.79 -7.87 -5.87
CA VAL A 68 0.81 -9.19 -6.52
C VAL A 68 -0.57 -9.84 -6.47
N SER A 69 -1.26 -9.76 -5.33
CA SER A 69 -2.59 -10.36 -5.22
C SER A 69 -3.63 -9.63 -6.08
N LEU A 70 -3.55 -8.31 -6.20
CA LEU A 70 -4.44 -7.51 -7.06
C LEU A 70 -4.15 -7.75 -8.54
N MET A 71 -2.88 -7.95 -8.92
CA MET A 71 -2.48 -8.36 -10.27
C MET A 71 -3.12 -9.70 -10.64
N LEU A 72 -2.98 -10.71 -9.77
CA LEU A 72 -3.61 -12.03 -9.96
C LEU A 72 -5.14 -11.94 -10.01
N LEU A 73 -5.74 -11.04 -9.23
CA LEU A 73 -7.19 -10.78 -9.29
C LEU A 73 -7.60 -10.20 -10.65
N ALA A 74 -6.84 -9.24 -11.18
CA ALA A 74 -7.09 -8.65 -12.49
C ALA A 74 -6.97 -9.68 -13.62
N GLU A 75 -5.97 -10.57 -13.54
CA GLU A 75 -5.83 -11.71 -14.46
C GLU A 75 -7.06 -12.61 -14.40
N LYS A 76 -7.54 -12.93 -13.20
CA LYS A 76 -8.74 -13.76 -13.04
C LYS A 76 -9.99 -13.10 -13.65
N VAL A 77 -10.17 -11.79 -13.43
CA VAL A 77 -11.26 -11.02 -14.03
C VAL A 77 -11.18 -11.04 -15.55
N LYS A 78 -9.97 -10.96 -16.11
CA LYS A 78 -9.72 -11.02 -17.55
C LYS A 78 -10.03 -12.40 -18.13
N GLU A 79 -9.58 -13.47 -17.50
CA GLU A 79 -9.90 -14.86 -17.87
C GLU A 79 -11.41 -15.10 -17.94
N ASP A 80 -12.15 -14.47 -17.02
CA ASP A 80 -13.59 -14.58 -16.93
C ASP A 80 -14.33 -13.72 -17.98
N GLY A 81 -13.60 -13.05 -18.87
CA GLY A 81 -14.14 -12.33 -20.03
C GLY A 81 -14.51 -10.87 -19.78
N PHE A 82 -14.20 -10.32 -18.59
CA PHE A 82 -14.49 -8.93 -18.27
C PHE A 82 -13.38 -8.00 -18.76
N GLN A 83 -13.75 -6.75 -19.05
CA GLN A 83 -12.83 -5.69 -19.50
C GLN A 83 -12.67 -4.56 -18.49
N SER A 84 -13.61 -4.45 -17.54
CA SER A 84 -13.65 -3.34 -16.59
C SER A 84 -14.17 -3.78 -15.23
N VAL A 85 -13.70 -3.12 -14.17
CA VAL A 85 -14.16 -3.33 -12.79
C VAL A 85 -14.52 -2.01 -12.11
N LEU A 86 -15.48 -2.06 -11.18
CA LEU A 86 -15.74 -0.96 -10.25
C LEU A 86 -15.06 -1.26 -8.93
N THR A 87 -14.33 -0.28 -8.40
CA THR A 87 -13.60 -0.44 -7.14
C THR A 87 -13.88 0.74 -6.19
N GLY A 88 -13.52 0.59 -4.91
CA GLY A 88 -13.95 1.47 -3.83
C GLY A 88 -12.96 2.56 -3.42
N GLU A 89 -11.83 2.69 -4.12
CA GLU A 89 -10.78 3.67 -3.85
C GLU A 89 -11.33 5.10 -4.01
N GLY A 90 -10.83 6.03 -3.19
CA GLY A 90 -11.36 7.39 -3.05
C GLY A 90 -12.35 7.54 -1.89
N ALA A 91 -12.97 6.45 -1.43
CA ALA A 91 -13.94 6.53 -0.33
C ALA A 91 -13.31 6.89 1.02
N ASP A 92 -12.04 6.55 1.24
CA ASP A 92 -11.34 6.91 2.47
C ASP A 92 -10.96 8.39 2.48
N GLU A 93 -10.47 8.89 1.36
CA GLU A 93 -10.09 10.29 1.14
C GLU A 93 -11.32 11.21 1.20
N ALA A 94 -12.42 10.82 0.54
CA ALA A 94 -13.64 11.63 0.51
C ALA A 94 -14.33 11.76 1.88
N PHE A 95 -14.31 10.68 2.68
CA PHE A 95 -15.14 10.56 3.89
C PHE A 95 -14.35 10.40 5.20
N GLY A 96 -13.03 10.62 5.20
CA GLY A 96 -12.18 10.49 6.39
C GLY A 96 -12.15 9.07 6.93
N GLY A 97 -11.66 8.15 6.11
CA GLY A 97 -11.71 6.72 6.34
C GLY A 97 -10.51 6.14 7.09
N TYR A 98 -9.41 6.86 7.21
CA TYR A 98 -8.19 6.33 7.78
C TYR A 98 -8.15 6.45 9.31
N PRO A 99 -7.46 5.54 10.01
CA PRO A 99 -7.35 5.65 11.47
C PRO A 99 -6.67 6.94 11.93
N TRP A 100 -5.69 7.48 11.18
CA TRP A 100 -4.98 8.71 11.53
C TRP A 100 -5.85 9.97 11.44
N ASP A 101 -6.85 9.97 10.55
CA ASP A 101 -7.86 11.04 10.46
C ASP A 101 -8.61 11.24 11.78
N TYR A 102 -8.80 10.14 12.50
CA TYR A 102 -9.40 10.12 13.82
C TYR A 102 -8.40 10.52 14.91
N TYR A 103 -7.22 9.88 14.97
CA TYR A 103 -6.27 10.08 16.07
C TYR A 103 -5.69 11.49 16.16
N PHE A 104 -5.50 12.16 15.03
CA PHE A 104 -4.91 13.49 15.03
C PHE A 104 -5.86 14.59 15.56
N ASN A 105 -7.16 14.33 15.48
CA ASN A 105 -8.22 15.29 15.78
C ASN A 105 -8.74 15.25 17.23
N PHE A 106 -8.22 14.37 18.08
CA PHE A 106 -8.71 14.17 19.45
C PHE A 106 -7.69 14.61 20.53
N PRO A 107 -8.11 15.27 21.62
CA PRO A 107 -7.24 15.58 22.75
C PRO A 107 -6.74 14.27 23.40
N GLY A 108 -5.46 13.97 23.22
CA GLY A 108 -4.82 12.72 23.69
C GLY A 108 -4.21 11.86 22.57
N GLY A 109 -4.64 12.01 21.32
CA GLY A 109 -4.09 11.21 20.19
C GLY A 109 -2.61 11.53 19.87
N LYS A 110 -2.14 12.72 20.26
CA LYS A 110 -0.71 13.08 20.25
C LYS A 110 0.14 12.16 21.14
N HIS A 111 -0.41 11.59 22.22
CA HIS A 111 0.34 10.67 23.08
C HIS A 111 0.57 9.31 22.42
N LEU A 112 -0.38 8.80 21.63
CA LEU A 112 -0.20 7.54 20.88
C LEU A 112 0.74 7.72 19.67
N ALA A 113 0.63 8.87 18.99
CA ALA A 113 1.60 9.27 17.98
C ALA A 113 3.01 9.38 18.59
N ASN A 114 3.14 10.01 19.76
CA ASN A 114 4.40 10.07 20.51
C ASN A 114 4.87 8.69 20.96
N LEU A 115 3.98 7.79 21.39
CA LEU A 115 4.30 6.41 21.78
C LEU A 115 4.88 5.62 20.60
N LEU A 116 4.24 5.68 19.43
CA LEU A 116 4.78 5.11 18.18
C LEU A 116 6.10 5.77 17.78
N SER A 117 6.25 7.07 18.07
CA SER A 117 7.47 7.83 17.83
C SER A 117 8.61 7.47 18.80
N LEU A 118 8.33 7.07 20.04
CA LEU A 118 9.33 6.66 21.05
C LEU A 118 10.05 5.38 20.60
N PHE A 119 9.35 4.49 19.90
CA PHE A 119 9.96 3.32 19.25
C PHE A 119 10.77 3.67 17.98
N SER A 120 10.61 4.89 17.46
CA SER A 120 11.43 5.47 16.37
C SER A 120 12.67 6.22 16.89
N ASN A 121 12.92 6.29 18.20
CA ASN A 121 13.98 7.14 18.77
C ASN A 121 15.40 6.78 18.29
N ASN A 122 15.62 5.59 17.69
CA ASN A 122 16.88 5.21 17.06
C ASN A 122 17.04 5.70 15.61
N PHE A 123 16.05 6.40 15.07
CA PHE A 123 16.08 6.89 13.69
C PHE A 123 16.23 8.41 13.70
N ASN A 124 17.35 8.90 13.14
CA ASN A 124 17.59 10.33 12.96
C ASN A 124 16.44 10.96 12.16
N ARG A 125 15.62 11.75 12.86
CA ARG A 125 14.48 12.49 12.30
C ARG A 125 14.98 13.73 11.57
N GLU A 126 15.48 13.57 10.34
CA GLU A 126 15.46 14.68 9.38
C GLU A 126 14.04 14.86 8.84
N LEU A 127 13.16 15.38 9.69
CA LEU A 127 11.81 15.78 9.29
C LEU A 127 11.86 17.16 8.66
N ASN A 128 11.28 17.30 7.45
CA ASN A 128 10.89 18.60 6.95
C ASN A 128 9.91 19.24 7.96
N LYS A 129 10.33 20.36 8.58
CA LYS A 129 9.55 21.08 9.60
C LYS A 129 8.13 21.43 9.15
N GLU A 130 7.95 21.60 7.84
CA GLU A 130 6.71 22.00 7.18
C GLU A 130 5.60 20.95 7.23
N TYR A 131 5.95 19.66 7.26
CA TYR A 131 4.96 18.58 7.21
C TYR A 131 4.63 17.96 8.57
N LYS A 132 5.39 18.27 9.64
CA LYS A 132 5.25 17.68 10.99
C LYS A 132 3.84 17.76 11.58
N ASN A 133 3.01 18.65 11.04
CA ASN A 133 1.67 18.94 11.55
C ASN A 133 0.54 18.11 10.94
N TYR A 134 0.75 17.24 9.94
CA TYR A 134 -0.33 16.48 9.30
C TYR A 134 -0.51 15.06 9.88
N SER A 135 -1.73 14.52 9.80
CA SER A 135 -2.12 13.28 10.46
C SER A 135 -1.37 12.05 9.92
N GLN A 136 -1.05 12.07 8.62
CA GLN A 136 -0.39 10.97 7.93
C GLN A 136 1.04 10.73 8.42
N ASN A 137 1.69 11.75 9.00
CA ASN A 137 3.05 11.60 9.54
C ASN A 137 3.15 10.59 10.67
N ILE A 138 2.03 10.28 11.36
CA ILE A 138 2.00 9.22 12.37
C ILE A 138 2.47 7.89 11.75
N LEU A 139 2.13 7.63 10.48
CA LEU A 139 2.51 6.41 9.78
C LEU A 139 3.75 6.60 8.88
N PHE A 140 3.79 7.67 8.08
CA PHE A 140 4.84 7.83 7.07
C PHE A 140 6.16 8.38 7.61
N SER A 141 6.19 9.02 8.79
CA SER A 141 7.46 9.46 9.38
C SER A 141 8.32 8.25 9.84
N PRO A 142 7.78 7.28 10.60
CA PRO A 142 8.51 6.04 10.89
C PRO A 142 8.93 5.30 9.61
N LEU A 143 8.02 5.16 8.62
CA LEU A 143 8.31 4.46 7.37
C LEU A 143 9.43 5.13 6.55
N SER A 144 9.39 6.45 6.39
CA SER A 144 10.43 7.19 5.67
C SER A 144 11.79 7.10 6.35
N SER A 145 11.80 7.00 7.68
CA SER A 145 13.04 6.86 8.44
C SER A 145 13.73 5.52 8.23
N ILE A 146 13.00 4.48 7.83
CA ILE A 146 13.56 3.14 7.52
C ILE A 146 14.65 3.21 6.47
N ARG A 147 14.56 4.13 5.51
CA ARG A 147 15.58 4.32 4.47
C ARG A 147 16.97 4.56 5.04
N ASN A 148 17.07 5.20 6.22
CA ASN A 148 18.35 5.49 6.88
C ASN A 148 19.06 4.21 7.38
N LEU A 149 18.31 3.12 7.57
CA LEU A 149 18.88 1.81 7.91
C LEU A 149 19.51 1.09 6.73
N PHE A 150 19.05 1.37 5.52
CA PHE A 150 19.42 0.58 4.34
C PHE A 150 20.29 1.36 3.36
N TYR A 151 20.03 2.66 3.16
CA TYR A 151 20.82 3.47 2.22
C TYR A 151 22.26 3.68 2.68
N SER A 152 23.16 3.76 1.70
CA SER A 152 24.55 4.16 1.90
C SER A 152 24.63 5.61 2.38
N LYS A 153 25.71 5.96 3.09
CA LYS A 153 25.88 7.35 3.55
C LYS A 153 26.04 8.30 2.36
N GLU A 154 26.78 7.84 1.38
CA GLU A 154 27.07 8.52 0.12
C GLU A 154 25.76 8.86 -0.61
N TYR A 155 24.86 7.89 -0.75
CA TYR A 155 23.56 8.11 -1.40
C TYR A 155 22.65 9.03 -0.58
N LEU A 156 22.65 8.92 0.76
CA LEU A 156 21.90 9.83 1.61
C LEU A 156 22.37 11.29 1.48
N GLU A 157 23.68 11.53 1.37
CA GLU A 157 24.23 12.86 1.12
C GLU A 157 23.89 13.36 -0.29
N GLU A 158 23.92 12.49 -1.30
CA GLU A 158 23.46 12.83 -2.65
C GLU A 158 21.99 13.28 -2.66
N LEU A 159 21.12 12.56 -1.93
CA LEU A 159 19.69 12.90 -1.80
C LEU A 159 19.44 14.23 -1.10
N LYS A 160 20.33 14.69 -0.21
CA LYS A 160 20.23 16.02 0.41
C LYS A 160 20.50 17.14 -0.60
N ASN A 161 21.43 16.89 -1.52
CA ASN A 161 21.87 17.87 -2.51
C ASN A 161 20.98 17.93 -3.76
N LYS A 162 20.17 16.89 -4.00
CA LYS A 162 19.18 16.89 -5.08
C LYS A 162 17.99 17.79 -4.73
N LYS A 163 17.59 18.66 -5.66
CA LYS A 163 16.30 19.36 -5.57
C LYS A 163 15.21 18.32 -5.44
N LYS A 164 14.50 18.36 -4.31
CA LYS A 164 13.38 17.48 -4.03
C LYS A 164 12.21 17.91 -4.91
N ASN A 165 12.13 17.37 -6.12
CA ASN A 165 10.90 17.40 -6.92
C ASN A 165 9.91 16.40 -6.30
N TYR A 166 9.53 16.61 -5.04
CA TYR A 166 8.30 15.99 -4.56
C TYR A 166 7.18 16.55 -5.43
N TYR A 167 6.21 15.72 -5.81
CA TYR A 167 4.96 16.20 -6.37
C TYR A 167 4.51 17.38 -5.50
N PRO A 168 4.56 18.62 -6.03
CA PRO A 168 4.22 19.76 -5.21
C PRO A 168 2.78 19.53 -4.80
N VAL A 169 2.54 19.51 -3.48
CA VAL A 169 1.16 19.59 -3.02
C VAL A 169 0.60 20.83 -3.69
N THR A 170 -0.59 20.73 -4.28
CA THR A 170 -1.22 21.92 -4.88
C THR A 170 -1.71 22.79 -3.73
N ILE A 171 -0.76 23.47 -3.10
CA ILE A 171 -0.96 24.44 -2.02
C ILE A 171 -1.45 25.69 -2.73
N ASP A 172 -2.76 25.81 -2.86
CA ASP A 172 -3.36 27.04 -3.36
C ASP A 172 -3.11 28.21 -2.37
N SER A 173 -3.38 29.44 -2.82
CA SER A 173 -3.23 30.63 -1.98
C SER A 173 -4.14 30.65 -0.74
N ASN A 174 -5.15 29.77 -0.70
CA ASN A 174 -6.06 29.64 0.44
C ASN A 174 -5.66 28.54 1.42
N TRP A 175 -4.57 27.80 1.17
CA TRP A 175 -4.14 26.71 2.05
C TRP A 175 -4.06 27.14 3.50
N SER A 176 -3.54 28.32 3.81
CA SER A 176 -3.47 28.84 5.18
C SER A 176 -4.84 28.89 5.89
N LYS A 177 -5.93 29.09 5.14
CA LYS A 177 -7.32 29.20 5.62
C LYS A 177 -8.06 27.87 5.70
N VAL A 178 -7.56 26.82 5.05
CA VAL A 178 -8.19 25.49 5.08
C VAL A 178 -8.00 24.84 6.45
N ASP A 179 -9.08 24.25 7.00
CA ASP A 179 -9.01 23.52 8.26
C ASP A 179 -8.04 22.34 8.18
N LYS A 180 -7.43 22.01 9.32
CA LYS A 180 -6.40 20.97 9.43
C LYS A 180 -6.87 19.59 8.99
N PHE A 181 -8.14 19.26 9.25
CA PHE A 181 -8.70 17.98 8.82
C PHE A 181 -8.86 17.92 7.31
N GLN A 182 -9.35 18.99 6.67
CA GLN A 182 -9.49 19.03 5.21
C GLN A 182 -8.12 19.00 4.50
N LYS A 183 -7.11 19.69 5.05
CA LYS A 183 -5.71 19.56 4.59
C LYS A 183 -5.21 18.12 4.63
N SER A 184 -5.57 17.39 5.69
CA SER A 184 -5.24 15.97 5.80
C SER A 184 -5.84 15.20 4.63
N LEU A 185 -7.15 15.31 4.39
CA LEU A 185 -7.80 14.58 3.31
C LEU A 185 -7.21 14.92 1.93
N GLN A 186 -6.87 16.18 1.69
CA GLN A 186 -6.21 16.57 0.44
C GLN A 186 -4.84 15.90 0.26
N LEU A 187 -4.03 15.79 1.33
CA LEU A 187 -2.78 15.04 1.29
C LEU A 187 -3.01 13.54 1.07
N ASP A 188 -4.09 12.96 1.61
CA ASP A 188 -4.43 11.56 1.34
C ASP A 188 -4.78 11.36 -0.14
N TYR A 189 -5.50 12.28 -0.77
CA TYR A 189 -5.74 12.26 -2.22
C TYR A 189 -4.45 12.32 -3.04
N GLU A 190 -3.57 13.28 -2.74
CA GLU A 190 -2.40 13.55 -3.59
C GLU A 190 -1.26 12.54 -3.36
N TRP A 191 -1.02 12.13 -2.12
CA TRP A 191 0.15 11.30 -1.80
C TRP A 191 -0.20 9.82 -1.70
N LEU A 192 -1.24 9.47 -0.94
CA LEU A 192 -1.57 8.08 -0.68
C LEU A 192 -2.39 7.50 -1.84
N LEU A 193 -3.46 8.16 -2.23
CA LEU A 193 -4.34 7.67 -3.29
C LEU A 193 -3.64 7.73 -4.64
N ALA A 194 -3.29 8.92 -5.13
CA ALA A 194 -2.68 9.08 -6.44
C ALA A 194 -1.26 8.48 -6.51
N GLY A 195 -0.45 8.70 -5.47
CA GLY A 195 0.95 8.26 -5.45
C GLY A 195 1.17 6.77 -5.17
N HIS A 196 0.17 6.05 -4.64
CA HIS A 196 0.32 4.64 -4.28
C HIS A 196 -0.90 3.77 -4.64
N LEU A 197 -2.09 4.07 -4.10
CA LEU A 197 -3.26 3.19 -4.23
C LEU A 197 -3.77 3.07 -5.66
N LEU A 198 -3.77 4.16 -6.43
CA LEU A 198 -4.15 4.16 -7.85
C LEU A 198 -2.97 3.80 -8.74
N LEU A 199 -1.75 4.21 -8.39
CA LEU A 199 -0.58 4.03 -9.24
C LEU A 199 -0.08 2.57 -9.24
N ASP A 200 0.77 2.21 -8.27
CA ASP A 200 1.47 0.92 -8.28
C ASP A 200 0.58 -0.24 -7.84
N LYS A 201 -0.41 0.05 -7.00
CA LYS A 201 -1.30 -0.97 -6.43
C LYS A 201 -2.58 -1.17 -7.23
N GLY A 202 -3.07 -0.11 -7.87
CA GLY A 202 -4.34 -0.06 -8.59
C GLY A 202 -4.17 -0.27 -10.09
N ASP A 203 -4.17 0.83 -10.84
CA ASP A 203 -4.20 0.87 -12.30
C ASP A 203 -3.10 0.04 -12.95
N ARG A 204 -1.86 0.09 -12.45
CA ARG A 204 -0.77 -0.72 -13.03
C ARG A 204 -1.01 -2.21 -12.90
N MET A 205 -1.51 -2.65 -11.74
CA MET A 205 -1.83 -4.07 -11.51
C MET A 205 -3.04 -4.50 -12.34
N ALA A 206 -4.06 -3.65 -12.47
CA ALA A 206 -5.21 -3.93 -13.32
C ALA A 206 -4.85 -3.97 -14.82
N MET A 207 -4.08 -2.99 -15.29
CA MET A 207 -3.67 -2.87 -16.69
C MET A 207 -2.66 -3.94 -17.12
N SER A 208 -1.94 -4.55 -16.19
CA SER A 208 -1.13 -5.75 -16.49
C SER A 208 -1.95 -6.88 -17.14
N ALA A 209 -3.27 -6.94 -16.86
CA ALA A 209 -4.23 -7.86 -17.44
C ALA A 209 -5.22 -7.19 -18.42
N SER A 210 -4.94 -5.95 -18.85
CA SER A 210 -5.84 -5.13 -19.68
C SER A 210 -7.24 -4.96 -19.09
N ILE A 211 -7.33 -4.71 -17.78
CA ILE A 211 -8.58 -4.40 -17.06
C ILE A 211 -8.65 -2.90 -16.77
N GLU A 212 -9.75 -2.28 -17.18
CA GLU A 212 -10.08 -0.88 -16.85
C GLU A 212 -10.69 -0.80 -15.44
N SER A 213 -9.94 -0.26 -14.48
CA SER A 213 -10.49 0.09 -13.17
C SER A 213 -11.27 1.40 -13.24
N ARG A 214 -12.45 1.44 -12.63
CA ARG A 214 -13.25 2.65 -12.48
C ARG A 214 -13.55 2.92 -11.02
N TYR A 215 -13.47 4.19 -10.66
CA TYR A 215 -13.48 4.66 -9.28
C TYR A 215 -14.68 5.59 -9.02
N PRO A 216 -15.88 5.07 -8.72
CA PRO A 216 -17.08 5.90 -8.51
C PRO A 216 -16.93 6.96 -7.44
N PHE A 217 -16.11 6.70 -6.42
CA PHE A 217 -15.83 7.67 -5.34
C PHE A 217 -14.98 8.86 -5.79
N LEU A 218 -14.35 8.79 -6.96
CA LEU A 218 -13.57 9.86 -7.58
C LEU A 218 -14.35 10.62 -8.65
N ASP A 219 -15.67 10.41 -8.77
CA ASP A 219 -16.51 11.25 -9.63
C ASP A 219 -16.37 12.72 -9.17
N PRO A 220 -16.02 13.67 -10.06
CA PRO A 220 -15.79 15.06 -9.67
C PRO A 220 -16.98 15.72 -8.96
N ARG A 221 -18.22 15.29 -9.27
CA ARG A 221 -19.43 15.80 -8.62
C ARG A 221 -19.53 15.28 -7.19
N LEU A 222 -19.17 14.02 -6.97
CA LEU A 222 -19.14 13.42 -5.63
C LEU A 222 -18.02 14.03 -4.79
N VAL A 223 -16.81 14.17 -5.34
CA VAL A 223 -15.68 14.81 -4.66
C VAL A 223 -16.06 16.22 -4.22
N LYS A 224 -16.56 17.05 -5.16
CA LYS A 224 -17.03 18.42 -4.87
C LYS A 224 -18.11 18.46 -3.78
N TYR A 225 -19.06 17.53 -3.82
CA TYR A 225 -20.07 17.42 -2.78
C TYR A 225 -19.43 17.08 -1.42
N THR A 226 -18.55 16.07 -1.37
CA THR A 226 -17.92 15.65 -0.12
C THR A 226 -16.98 16.69 0.46
N ASP A 227 -16.36 17.54 -0.35
CA ASP A 227 -15.54 18.66 0.12
C ASP A 227 -16.37 19.78 0.76
N SER A 228 -17.64 19.91 0.39
CA SER A 228 -18.56 20.85 1.04
C SER A 228 -19.11 20.37 2.39
N LEU A 229 -18.90 19.09 2.75
CA LEU A 229 -19.44 18.53 3.99
C LEU A 229 -18.65 18.99 5.21
N TYR A 230 -19.37 19.39 6.26
CA TYR A 230 -18.77 19.59 7.57
C TYR A 230 -18.12 18.29 8.09
N LYS A 231 -17.01 18.43 8.82
CA LYS A 231 -16.23 17.33 9.40
C LYS A 231 -17.09 16.31 10.15
N ASP A 232 -18.10 16.75 10.89
CA ASP A 232 -18.97 15.87 11.69
C ASP A 232 -19.84 14.93 10.85
N TRP A 233 -20.01 15.19 9.55
CA TRP A 233 -20.64 14.24 8.63
C TRP A 233 -19.67 13.16 8.14
N LYS A 234 -18.36 13.43 8.18
CA LYS A 234 -17.31 12.47 7.82
C LYS A 234 -16.91 11.61 9.02
N ILE A 235 -16.73 12.23 10.19
CA ILE A 235 -16.33 11.54 11.44
C ILE A 235 -17.24 11.97 12.58
N LYS A 236 -17.90 10.99 13.22
CA LYS A 236 -18.81 11.24 14.36
C LYS A 236 -18.75 10.10 15.36
N ASN A 237 -18.79 10.41 16.65
CA ASN A 237 -18.81 9.41 17.75
C ASN A 237 -17.76 8.29 17.57
N PHE A 238 -16.51 8.65 17.28
CA PHE A 238 -15.42 7.68 17.11
C PHE A 238 -15.57 6.74 15.90
N LYS A 239 -16.44 7.08 14.94
CA LYS A 239 -16.67 6.31 13.71
C LYS A 239 -16.28 7.14 12.48
N ASN A 240 -15.51 6.50 11.61
CA ASN A 240 -15.11 7.03 10.31
C ASN A 240 -16.22 6.85 9.26
N LYS A 241 -16.13 7.59 8.16
CA LYS A 241 -17.07 7.52 7.03
C LYS A 241 -18.54 7.60 7.45
N TRP A 242 -18.87 8.42 8.44
CA TRP A 242 -20.17 8.39 9.13
C TRP A 242 -21.34 8.46 8.15
N ILE A 243 -21.40 9.50 7.31
CA ILE A 243 -22.47 9.67 6.32
C ILE A 243 -22.55 8.50 5.34
N LEU A 244 -21.41 7.97 4.89
CA LEU A 244 -21.36 6.84 3.96
C LEU A 244 -21.89 5.55 4.63
N ARG A 245 -21.57 5.32 5.91
CA ARG A 245 -22.07 4.17 6.67
C ARG A 245 -23.57 4.28 6.95
N SER A 246 -24.04 5.48 7.29
CA SER A 246 -25.47 5.76 7.44
C SER A 246 -26.24 5.55 6.13
N LEU A 247 -25.64 5.88 4.98
CA LEU A 247 -26.23 5.58 3.68
C LEU A 247 -26.20 4.07 3.39
N ALA A 248 -25.07 3.41 3.65
CA ALA A 248 -24.89 1.98 3.41
C ALA A 248 -25.89 1.12 4.22
N GLU A 249 -26.23 1.52 5.46
CA GLU A 249 -27.22 0.84 6.31
C GLU A 249 -28.63 0.80 5.67
N LYS A 250 -28.93 1.68 4.71
CA LYS A 250 -30.20 1.63 3.96
C LYS A 250 -30.25 0.49 2.94
N TYR A 251 -29.10 -0.04 2.53
CA TYR A 251 -28.97 -1.04 1.46
C TYR A 251 -28.31 -2.34 1.91
N LEU A 252 -27.58 -2.32 3.03
CA LEU A 252 -26.78 -3.43 3.53
C LEU A 252 -27.12 -3.66 5.02
N PRO A 253 -26.95 -4.89 5.53
CA PRO A 253 -27.09 -5.17 6.96
C PRO A 253 -26.19 -4.27 7.79
N LYS A 254 -26.65 -3.93 8.99
CA LYS A 254 -25.97 -3.03 9.91
C LYS A 254 -24.56 -3.49 10.24
N GLU A 255 -24.36 -4.80 10.36
CA GLU A 255 -23.08 -5.46 10.63
C GLU A 255 -22.06 -5.20 9.52
N THR A 256 -22.53 -5.10 8.27
CA THR A 256 -21.69 -4.80 7.10
C THR A 256 -21.43 -3.30 7.01
N ALA A 257 -22.48 -2.48 7.10
CA ALA A 257 -22.41 -1.03 6.98
C ALA A 257 -21.50 -0.39 8.06
N TRP A 258 -21.54 -0.90 9.29
CA TRP A 258 -20.79 -0.35 10.42
C TRP A 258 -19.54 -1.14 10.79
N ARG A 259 -19.10 -2.06 9.92
CA ARG A 259 -17.90 -2.87 10.11
C ARG A 259 -16.65 -2.00 10.29
N LYS A 260 -15.80 -2.34 11.25
CA LYS A 260 -14.51 -1.68 11.44
C LYS A 260 -13.61 -1.91 10.21
N LYS A 261 -12.95 -0.85 9.74
CA LYS A 261 -11.98 -0.93 8.64
C LYS A 261 -10.79 -1.81 9.05
N HIS A 262 -10.38 -2.69 8.17
CA HIS A 262 -9.16 -3.47 8.28
C HIS A 262 -8.24 -3.13 7.09
N LEU A 263 -6.93 -3.17 7.32
CA LEU A 263 -5.93 -2.97 6.27
C LEU A 263 -5.71 -4.31 5.56
N PHE A 264 -5.86 -4.33 4.24
CA PHE A 264 -5.41 -5.44 3.43
C PHE A 264 -3.90 -5.33 3.24
N ARG A 265 -3.15 -6.30 3.77
CA ARG A 265 -1.70 -6.42 3.63
C ARG A 265 -1.39 -7.82 3.11
N VAL A 266 -0.20 -8.05 2.59
CA VAL A 266 0.22 -9.42 2.24
C VAL A 266 1.60 -9.66 2.80
N GLU A 267 1.85 -10.86 3.31
CA GLU A 267 3.17 -11.23 3.80
C GLU A 267 4.18 -11.17 2.65
N PRO A 268 5.43 -10.78 2.93
CA PRO A 268 6.43 -10.54 1.92
C PRO A 268 7.01 -11.84 1.37
N VAL A 269 7.71 -11.71 0.24
CA VAL A 269 8.48 -12.80 -0.40
C VAL A 269 9.54 -13.40 0.52
N ILE A 270 10.04 -12.65 1.51
CA ILE A 270 10.88 -13.20 2.58
C ILE A 270 10.00 -13.61 3.76
N HIS A 271 9.56 -14.87 3.77
CA HIS A 271 8.87 -15.44 4.93
C HIS A 271 9.66 -16.60 5.56
N GLY A 272 10.30 -16.31 6.69
CA GLY A 272 11.08 -17.30 7.42
C GLY A 272 12.32 -17.75 6.63
N LYS A 273 12.54 -19.06 6.53
CA LYS A 273 13.67 -19.64 5.77
C LYS A 273 13.33 -20.00 4.33
N SER A 274 12.10 -19.74 3.87
CA SER A 274 11.68 -20.03 2.51
C SER A 274 11.62 -18.74 1.71
N TYR A 275 12.57 -18.56 0.79
CA TYR A 275 12.63 -17.44 -0.15
C TYR A 275 13.41 -17.88 -1.39
N PRO A 276 13.19 -17.24 -2.56
CA PRO A 276 13.90 -17.60 -3.78
C PRO A 276 15.40 -17.28 -3.73
N LYS A 277 16.23 -18.10 -4.37
CA LYS A 277 17.68 -17.88 -4.48
C LYS A 277 18.06 -16.51 -5.07
N TRP A 278 17.29 -16.01 -6.03
CA TRP A 278 17.56 -14.70 -6.64
C TRP A 278 17.48 -13.55 -5.61
N VAL A 279 16.76 -13.73 -4.49
CA VAL A 279 16.76 -12.75 -3.39
C VAL A 279 18.14 -12.64 -2.75
N GLU A 280 18.83 -13.75 -2.52
CA GLU A 280 20.21 -13.74 -1.99
C GLU A 280 21.16 -13.05 -2.96
N GLU A 281 21.02 -13.36 -4.25
CA GLU A 281 21.85 -12.78 -5.31
C GLU A 281 21.64 -11.25 -5.40
N LEU A 282 20.40 -10.75 -5.30
CA LEU A 282 20.13 -9.31 -5.27
C LEU A 282 20.71 -8.59 -4.04
N LEU A 283 20.78 -9.29 -2.90
CA LEU A 283 21.30 -8.76 -1.63
C LEU A 283 22.80 -9.03 -1.44
N SER A 284 23.46 -9.65 -2.42
CA SER A 284 24.89 -9.94 -2.42
C SER A 284 25.73 -8.65 -2.39
N PRO A 285 26.98 -8.72 -1.88
CA PRO A 285 27.87 -7.56 -1.89
C PRO A 285 28.15 -7.07 -3.32
N GLU A 286 28.23 -7.97 -4.29
CA GLU A 286 28.42 -7.65 -5.71
C GLU A 286 27.24 -6.82 -6.24
N SER A 287 26.01 -7.29 -6.05
CA SER A 287 24.80 -6.63 -6.58
C SER A 287 24.48 -5.32 -5.87
N ILE A 288 24.75 -5.22 -4.56
CA ILE A 288 24.58 -3.97 -3.81
C ILE A 288 25.62 -2.93 -4.26
N LYS A 289 26.85 -3.36 -4.57
CA LYS A 289 27.91 -2.48 -5.07
C LYS A 289 27.58 -1.92 -6.45
N ILE A 290 26.96 -2.70 -7.35
CA ILE A 290 26.58 -2.25 -8.70
C ILE A 290 25.62 -1.05 -8.62
N THR A 291 24.59 -1.12 -7.78
CA THR A 291 23.61 -0.02 -7.68
C THR A 291 24.09 1.13 -6.82
N ASN A 292 24.98 0.87 -5.86
CA ASN A 292 25.55 1.87 -4.96
C ASN A 292 24.51 2.67 -4.15
N LEU A 293 23.28 2.14 -4.02
CA LEU A 293 22.18 2.77 -3.29
C LEU A 293 22.17 2.40 -1.80
N PHE A 294 22.67 1.21 -1.47
CA PHE A 294 22.50 0.58 -0.16
C PHE A 294 23.83 0.30 0.54
N ASP A 295 23.80 0.28 1.87
CA ASP A 295 24.91 -0.16 2.71
C ASP A 295 24.84 -1.68 2.89
N TYR A 296 25.72 -2.42 2.20
CA TYR A 296 25.75 -3.89 2.24
C TYR A 296 25.81 -4.46 3.66
N LYS A 297 26.65 -3.90 4.54
CA LYS A 297 26.82 -4.42 5.91
C LYS A 297 25.53 -4.31 6.71
N LYS A 298 24.79 -3.20 6.53
CA LYS A 298 23.49 -3.02 7.19
C LYS A 298 22.43 -3.95 6.60
N VAL A 299 22.36 -4.06 5.26
CA VAL A 299 21.43 -4.96 4.56
C VAL A 299 21.65 -6.41 5.00
N GLU A 300 22.89 -6.90 4.96
CA GLU A 300 23.24 -8.27 5.34
C GLU A 300 22.86 -8.58 6.79
N ARG A 301 23.19 -7.67 7.72
CA ARG A 301 22.84 -7.83 9.14
C ARG A 301 21.33 -7.95 9.33
N LEU A 302 20.56 -7.03 8.75
CA LEU A 302 19.10 -6.99 8.90
C LEU A 302 18.42 -8.17 8.19
N PHE A 303 18.96 -8.61 7.05
CA PHE A 303 18.50 -9.82 6.36
C PHE A 303 18.72 -11.07 7.24
N LYS A 304 19.91 -11.26 7.80
CA LYS A 304 20.21 -12.39 8.72
C LYS A 304 19.35 -12.34 9.98
N GLU A 305 19.11 -11.16 10.56
CA GLU A 305 18.20 -10.99 11.69
C GLU A 305 16.77 -11.45 11.35
N ARG A 306 16.27 -11.13 10.15
CA ARG A 306 14.92 -11.53 9.69
C ARG A 306 14.75 -13.05 9.52
N LEU A 307 15.83 -13.76 9.18
CA LEU A 307 15.82 -15.22 9.03
C LEU A 307 15.77 -15.95 10.39
N ASN A 308 16.00 -15.25 11.50
CA ASN A 308 15.97 -15.83 12.83
C ASN A 308 14.60 -15.59 13.52
N PRO A 309 13.75 -16.63 13.65
CA PRO A 309 12.40 -16.46 14.20
C PRO A 309 12.33 -16.15 15.70
N LYS A 310 13.44 -16.24 16.45
CA LYS A 310 13.46 -16.03 17.91
C LYS A 310 13.33 -14.55 18.33
N THR A 311 13.38 -13.60 17.40
CA THR A 311 13.40 -12.16 17.70
C THR A 311 12.09 -11.46 17.28
N PHE A 312 10.92 -12.09 17.47
CA PHE A 312 9.64 -11.47 17.08
C PHE A 312 9.34 -10.21 17.91
N SER A 313 9.65 -9.04 17.33
CA SER A 313 9.39 -7.71 17.88
C SER A 313 8.70 -6.84 16.83
N PHE A 314 7.97 -5.80 17.24
CA PHE A 314 7.39 -4.80 16.33
C PHE A 314 8.42 -4.16 15.38
N ASN A 315 9.71 -4.13 15.78
CA ASN A 315 10.82 -3.73 14.91
C ASN A 315 10.94 -4.58 13.64
N ASN A 316 10.53 -5.86 13.68
CA ASN A 316 10.62 -6.75 12.52
C ASN A 316 9.68 -6.33 11.39
N SER A 317 8.50 -5.76 11.68
CA SER A 317 7.56 -5.33 10.64
C SER A 317 8.13 -4.17 9.81
N PHE A 318 8.85 -3.24 10.44
CA PHE A 318 9.50 -2.14 9.73
C PHE A 318 10.75 -2.60 8.98
N ILE A 319 11.58 -3.45 9.59
CA ILE A 319 12.73 -4.07 8.90
C ILE A 319 12.25 -4.84 7.66
N GLN A 320 11.13 -5.54 7.77
CA GLN A 320 10.51 -6.29 6.68
C GLN A 320 10.05 -5.38 5.52
N VAL A 321 9.40 -4.26 5.83
CA VAL A 321 9.04 -3.25 4.83
C VAL A 321 10.30 -2.68 4.16
N GLY A 322 11.33 -2.39 4.94
CA GLY A 322 12.61 -1.89 4.43
C GLY A 322 13.32 -2.88 3.52
N LEU A 323 13.44 -4.15 3.93
CA LEU A 323 13.99 -5.23 3.11
C LEU A 323 13.19 -5.42 1.82
N SER A 324 11.86 -5.38 1.90
CA SER A 324 11.00 -5.43 0.71
C SER A 324 11.33 -4.27 -0.24
N GLY A 325 11.58 -3.07 0.29
CA GLY A 325 12.06 -1.92 -0.48
C GLY A 325 13.43 -2.11 -1.11
N VAL A 326 14.39 -2.72 -0.40
CA VAL A 326 15.72 -3.04 -0.97
C VAL A 326 15.58 -4.02 -2.12
N ILE A 327 14.85 -5.11 -1.91
CA ILE A 327 14.65 -6.17 -2.93
C ILE A 327 13.92 -5.61 -4.14
N SER A 328 12.81 -4.90 -3.96
CA SER A 328 12.05 -4.33 -5.06
C SER A 328 12.85 -3.29 -5.84
N THR A 329 13.66 -2.48 -5.16
CA THR A 329 14.55 -1.50 -5.82
C THR A 329 15.66 -2.19 -6.62
N GLN A 330 16.34 -3.18 -6.02
CA GLN A 330 17.39 -3.95 -6.71
C GLN A 330 16.81 -4.71 -7.92
N LEU A 331 15.63 -5.30 -7.76
CA LEU A 331 14.94 -6.03 -8.81
C LEU A 331 14.47 -5.09 -9.94
N LEU A 332 13.98 -3.89 -9.60
CA LEU A 332 13.63 -2.88 -10.59
C LEU A 332 14.87 -2.44 -11.39
N TYR A 333 15.99 -2.17 -10.70
CA TYR A 333 17.26 -1.86 -11.37
C TYR A 333 17.72 -3.02 -12.26
N HIS A 334 17.55 -4.26 -11.80
CA HIS A 334 17.88 -5.44 -12.59
C HIS A 334 17.06 -5.53 -13.88
N LEU A 335 15.76 -5.28 -13.80
CA LEU A 335 14.84 -5.41 -14.93
C LEU A 335 15.04 -4.30 -15.97
N PHE A 336 15.35 -3.08 -15.55
CA PHE A 336 15.32 -1.88 -16.41
C PHE A 336 16.68 -1.22 -16.67
N SER A 337 17.72 -1.53 -15.87
CA SER A 337 19.03 -0.88 -15.99
C SER A 337 20.15 -1.89 -16.25
N ASP A 338 20.37 -2.84 -15.33
CA ASP A 338 21.48 -3.79 -15.40
C ASP A 338 21.02 -5.22 -15.06
N LYS A 339 20.94 -6.06 -16.09
CA LYS A 339 20.47 -7.45 -15.97
C LYS A 339 21.48 -8.40 -15.33
N SER A 340 22.54 -7.92 -14.66
CA SER A 340 23.56 -8.74 -14.01
C SER A 340 23.36 -8.98 -12.50
N LEU A 341 22.47 -8.25 -11.85
CA LEU A 341 22.31 -8.31 -10.37
C LEU A 341 21.86 -9.68 -9.81
N CYS A 342 21.12 -10.49 -10.57
CA CYS A 342 20.72 -11.83 -10.13
C CYS A 342 20.34 -12.71 -11.33
N HIS A 343 20.22 -14.02 -11.09
CA HIS A 343 19.70 -14.94 -12.06
C HIS A 343 18.19 -15.17 -11.88
N LEU A 344 17.40 -14.63 -12.80
CA LEU A 344 15.99 -14.93 -12.91
C LEU A 344 15.75 -16.12 -13.85
N LYS A 345 15.19 -17.22 -13.32
CA LYS A 345 14.74 -18.34 -14.15
C LYS A 345 13.61 -17.90 -15.08
N LYS A 346 13.52 -18.51 -16.28
CA LYS A 346 12.43 -18.24 -17.25
C LYS A 346 11.03 -18.37 -16.64
N SER A 347 10.83 -19.34 -15.73
CA SER A 347 9.56 -19.54 -15.01
C SER A 347 9.17 -18.39 -14.08
N VAL A 348 10.15 -17.63 -13.58
CA VAL A 348 9.96 -16.47 -12.69
C VAL A 348 9.82 -15.18 -13.51
N ARG A 349 10.49 -15.11 -14.65
CA ARG A 349 10.37 -14.01 -15.61
C ARG A 349 9.01 -14.00 -16.32
N GLY A 350 8.37 -15.16 -16.50
CA GLY A 350 7.05 -15.28 -17.11
C GLY A 350 7.03 -14.69 -18.53
N SER A 351 6.05 -13.83 -18.80
CA SER A 351 5.85 -13.14 -20.09
C SER A 351 6.57 -11.80 -20.20
N ILE A 352 7.46 -11.46 -19.26
CA ILE A 352 8.19 -10.18 -19.30
C ILE A 352 9.11 -10.18 -20.53
N PRO A 353 9.03 -9.17 -21.42
CA PRO A 353 9.90 -9.02 -22.59
C PRO A 353 11.40 -9.09 -22.25
N GLU A 354 12.19 -9.48 -23.25
CA GLU A 354 13.60 -9.86 -23.05
C GLU A 354 14.59 -8.72 -22.80
#